data_AF-A0A924VB19-F1
#
_entry.id   AF-A0A924VB19-F1
#
_cell.length_a   1.000
_cell.length_b   1.000
_cell.length_c   1.000
_cell.angle_alpha   90.00
_cell.angle_beta   90.00
_cell.angle_gamma   90.00
#
_symmetry.space_group_name_H-M   'P 1'
#
loop_
_entity.id
_entity.type
_entity.pdbx_description
1 polymer ?
#
loop_
_entity_poly.entity_id
_entity_poly.type
_entity_poly.pdbx_seq_one_letter_code
_entity_poly.pdbx_strand_id
1 'polypeptide(L)' 'MSYIAMETIGWLSTALFLFSIIVPRRVHLHKLGVITAITTGIYAYSHGATAIWVKWVIAFFFHAYMWYKITNSKSDLIK' A
#
# COMPACT_ATOMS: atom_id res chain seq x y z
N MET A 1 9.10 -0.87 21.96
CA MET A 1 8.85 0.15 20.91
C MET A 1 8.04 1.27 21.54
N SER A 2 8.43 2.54 21.43
CA SER A 2 7.67 3.63 22.09
C SER A 2 6.33 3.86 21.38
N TYR A 3 5.31 4.29 22.13
CA TYR A 3 3.98 4.64 21.60
C TYR A 3 4.06 5.60 20.39
N ILE A 4 4.93 6.60 20.50
CA ILE A 4 5.20 7.62 19.47
C ILE A 4 5.67 6.98 18.15
N ALA A 5 6.50 5.95 18.22
CA ALA A 5 7.00 5.27 17.03
C ALA A 5 5.88 4.51 16.29
N MET A 6 4.98 3.85 17.03
CA MET A 6 3.84 3.14 16.44
C MET A 6 2.84 4.10 15.77
N GLU A 7 2.53 5.22 16.44
CA GLU A 7 1.65 6.26 15.90
C GLU A 7 2.23 6.88 14.62
N THR A 8 3.52 7.20 14.65
CA THR A 8 4.23 7.80 13.52
C THR A 8 4.22 6.89 12.30
N ILE A 9 4.45 5.58 12.50
CA ILE A 9 4.36 4.57 11.44
C ILE A 9 2.93 4.49 10.87
N GLY A 10 1.91 4.55 11.72
CA GLY A 10 0.51 4.55 11.32
C GLY A 10 0.12 5.75 10.45
N TRP A 11 0.56 6.96 10.83
CA TRP A 11 0.30 8.18 10.06
C TRP A 11 1.08 8.21 8.74
N LEU A 12 2.36 7.81 8.74
CA LEU A 12 3.18 7.73 7.53
C LEU A 12 2.62 6.74 6.51
N SER A 13 2.23 5.55 6.96
CA SER A 13 1.62 4.54 6.08
C SER A 13 0.27 5.00 5.51
N THR A 14 -0.53 5.74 6.29
CA THR A 14 -1.78 6.36 5.80
C THR A 14 -1.51 7.44 4.75
N ALA A 15 -0.54 8.32 4.98
CA ALA A 15 -0.18 9.38 4.03
C ALA A 15 0.35 8.80 2.71
N LEU A 16 1.21 7.78 2.78
CA LEU A 16 1.72 7.06 1.61
C LEU A 16 0.61 6.34 0.84
N PHE A 17 -0.36 5.75 1.56
CA PHE A 17 -1.53 5.13 0.95
C PHE A 17 -2.39 6.16 0.19
N LEU A 18 -2.71 7.30 0.81
CA LEU A 18 -3.48 8.37 0.17
C LEU A 18 -2.76 8.95 -1.06
N PHE A 19 -1.45 9.18 -0.95
CA PHE A 19 -0.62 9.63 -2.07
C PHE A 19 -0.70 8.67 -3.25
N SER A 20 -0.73 7.36 -2.99
CA SER A 20 -0.82 6.35 -4.04
C SER A 20 -2.16 6.32 -4.77
N ILE A 21 -3.25 6.69 -4.09
CA ILE A 21 -4.58 6.80 -4.70
C ILE A 21 -4.60 7.99 -5.65
N ILE A 22 -3.99 9.11 -5.26
CA ILE A 22 -3.99 10.38 -6.02
C ILE A 22 -3.13 10.30 -7.29
N VAL A 23 -2.10 9.43 -7.33
CA VAL A 23 -1.17 9.34 -8.47
C VAL A 23 -1.30 8.00 -9.22
N PRO A 24 -2.42 7.76 -9.94
CA PRO A 24 -2.75 6.46 -10.53
C PRO A 24 -1.91 6.08 -11.76
N ARG A 25 -1.05 6.96 -12.29
CA ARG A 25 -0.30 6.71 -13.54
C ARG A 25 1.11 6.13 -13.33
N ARG A 26 1.58 6.01 -12.09
CA ARG A 26 2.95 5.57 -11.81
C ARG A 26 2.95 4.11 -11.35
N VAL A 27 3.18 3.18 -12.29
CA VAL A 27 3.35 1.73 -12.01
C VAL A 27 4.29 1.48 -10.82
N HIS A 28 5.40 2.23 -10.78
CA HIS A 28 6.40 2.09 -9.72
C HIS A 28 5.85 2.43 -8.32
N LEU A 29 4.93 3.40 -8.21
CA LEU A 29 4.32 3.77 -6.93
C LEU A 29 3.34 2.70 -6.45
N HIS A 30 2.57 2.08 -7.35
CA HIS A 30 1.71 0.96 -6.96
C HIS A 30 2.53 -0.29 -6.60
N LYS A 31 3.66 -0.51 -7.26
CA LYS A 31 4.63 -1.56 -6.87
C LYS A 31 5.17 -1.37 -5.46
N LEU A 32 5.64 -0.17 -5.15
CA LEU A 32 6.08 0.17 -3.80
C LEU A 32 4.93 0.02 -2.80
N GLY A 33 3.72 0.43 -3.18
CA GLY A 33 2.52 0.25 -2.36
C GLY A 33 2.18 -1.20 -2.01
N VAL A 34 2.35 -2.14 -2.96
CA VAL A 34 2.20 -3.59 -2.67
C VAL A 34 3.24 -4.06 -1.66
N ILE A 35 4.51 -3.65 -1.83
CA ILE A 35 5.60 -4.03 -0.92
C ILE A 35 5.36 -3.46 0.48
N THR A 36 5.05 -2.17 0.57
CA THR A 36 4.75 -1.48 1.84
C THR A 36 3.52 -2.07 2.52
N ALA A 37 2.51 -2.47 1.75
CA ALA A 37 1.39 -3.22 2.30
C ALA A 37 1.92 -4.53 2.90
N ILE A 38 2.59 -5.42 2.16
CA ILE A 38 3.08 -6.69 2.71
C ILE A 38 3.87 -6.51 4.02
N THR A 39 4.82 -5.56 4.07
CA THR A 39 5.63 -5.31 5.27
C THR A 39 4.81 -4.74 6.43
N THR A 40 3.85 -3.85 6.16
CA THR A 40 2.93 -3.31 7.17
C THR A 40 2.00 -4.39 7.73
N GLY A 41 1.57 -5.34 6.89
CA GLY A 41 0.72 -6.45 7.32
C GLY A 41 1.44 -7.39 8.28
N ILE A 42 2.69 -7.74 7.99
CA ILE A 42 3.55 -8.56 8.85
C ILE A 42 3.84 -7.83 10.18
N TYR A 43 4.11 -6.52 10.11
CA TYR A 43 4.31 -5.70 11.31
C TYR A 43 3.04 -5.64 12.17
N ALA A 44 1.87 -5.37 11.56
CA ALA A 44 0.60 -5.30 12.27
C ALA A 44 0.21 -6.64 12.91
N TYR A 45 0.47 -7.77 12.21
CA TYR A 45 0.25 -9.11 12.74
C TYR A 45 1.11 -9.39 13.98
N SER A 46 2.40 -9.05 13.93
CA SER A 46 3.33 -9.28 15.05
C SER A 46 3.05 -8.40 16.28
N HIS A 47 2.36 -7.27 16.11
CA HIS A 47 2.03 -6.34 17.19
C HIS A 47 0.56 -6.39 17.63
N GLY A 48 -0.22 -7.36 17.12
CA GLY A 48 -1.65 -7.49 17.47
C GLY A 48 -2.50 -6.28 17.06
N ALA A 49 -2.05 -5.49 16.08
CA ALA A 49 -2.69 -4.26 15.66
C ALA A 49 -3.89 -4.53 14.74
N THR A 50 -4.93 -5.17 15.29
CA THR A 50 -6.16 -5.57 14.59
C THR A 50 -6.93 -4.40 13.99
N ALA A 51 -6.85 -3.21 14.60
CA ALA A 51 -7.50 -1.99 14.10
C ALA A 51 -6.97 -1.50 12.73
N ILE A 52 -5.76 -1.90 12.33
CA ILE A 52 -5.15 -1.51 11.04
C ILE A 52 -5.54 -2.47 9.91
N TRP A 53 -6.06 -3.66 10.23
CA TRP A 53 -6.15 -4.77 9.29
C TRP A 53 -7.13 -4.51 8.13
N VAL A 54 -8.28 -3.87 8.37
CA VAL A 54 -9.25 -3.55 7.31
C VAL A 54 -8.68 -2.53 6.32
N LYS A 55 -8.09 -1.44 6.84
CA LYS A 55 -7.47 -0.40 6.01
C LYS A 55 -6.31 -0.96 5.19
N TRP A 56 -5.57 -1.88 5.80
CA TRP A 56 -4.45 -2.57 5.19
C TRP A 56 -4.86 -3.49 4.04
N VAL A 57 -5.88 -4.34 4.25
CA VAL A 57 -6.39 -5.26 3.22
C VAL A 57 -6.86 -4.49 1.99
N ILE A 58 -7.63 -3.41 2.21
CA ILE A 58 -8.11 -2.54 1.14
C ILE A 58 -6.92 -1.92 0.38
N ALA A 59 -5.91 -1.45 1.11
CA ALA A 59 -4.72 -0.88 0.50
C ALA A 59 -3.95 -1.88 -0.36
N PHE A 60 -3.72 -3.09 0.17
CA PHE A 60 -3.03 -4.16 -0.55
C PHE A 60 -3.74 -4.49 -1.87
N PHE A 61 -5.05 -4.75 -1.82
CA PHE A 61 -5.81 -5.10 -3.02
C PHE A 61 -5.89 -3.94 -4.01
N PHE A 62 -6.02 -2.70 -3.54
CA PHE A 62 -6.00 -1.53 -4.41
C PHE A 62 -4.69 -1.41 -5.19
N HIS A 63 -3.55 -1.52 -4.48
CA HIS A 63 -2.23 -1.43 -5.11
C HIS A 63 -1.95 -2.59 -6.06
N ALA A 64 -2.33 -3.81 -5.69
CA ALA A 64 -2.18 -4.98 -6.54
C ALA A 64 -3.01 -4.84 -7.83
N TYR A 65 -4.27 -4.42 -7.71
CA TYR A 65 -5.14 -4.18 -8.86
C TYR A 65 -4.62 -3.08 -9.78
N MET A 66 -4.21 -1.93 -9.21
CA MET A 66 -3.71 -0.80 -10.00
C MET A 66 -2.39 -1.14 -10.69
N TRP A 67 -1.48 -1.87 -10.03
CA TRP A 67 -0.28 -2.37 -10.68
C TRP A 67 -0.68 -3.26 -11.88
N TYR A 68 -1.46 -4.31 -11.65
CA TYR A 68 -1.89 -5.23 -12.71
C TYR A 68 -2.52 -4.49 -13.89
N LYS A 69 -3.46 -3.58 -13.62
CA LYS A 69 -4.15 -2.77 -14.63
C LYS A 69 -3.17 -1.95 -15.46
N ILE A 70 -2.29 -1.18 -14.85
CA ILE A 70 -1.39 -0.29 -15.60
C ILE A 70 -0.34 -1.10 -16.37
N THR A 71 0.15 -2.21 -15.81
CA THR A 71 1.08 -3.11 -16.52
C THR A 71 0.44 -3.69 -17.78
N ASN A 72 -0.82 -4.13 -17.72
CA ASN A 72 -1.52 -4.66 -18.89
C ASN A 72 -1.93 -3.56 -19.87
N SER A 73 -2.38 -2.39 -19.41
CA SER A 73 -2.67 -1.25 -20.29
C SER A 73 -1.44 -0.71 -21.02
N LYS A 74 -0.24 -0.85 -20.46
CA LYS A 74 1.01 -0.56 -21.20
C LYS A 74 1.27 -1.56 -22.33
N SER A 75 0.87 -2.81 -22.16
CA SER A 75 1.03 -3.86 -23.18
C SER A 75 0.17 -3.59 -24.42
N ASP A 76 -1.03 -3.03 -24.22
CA ASP A 76 -1.98 -2.76 -25.30
C ASP A 76 -1.60 -1.54 -26.16
N LEU A 77 -0.70 -0.67 -25.68
CA LEU A 77 -0.16 0.48 -26.45
C LEU A 77 1.07 0.13 -27.30
N ILE A 78 1.59 -1.10 -27.19
CA ILE A 78 2.80 -1.56 -27.89
C ILE A 78 2.46 -2.60 -28.98
N LYS A 79 1.18 -2.97 -29.12
CA LYS A 79 0.68 -3.79 -30.24
C LYS A 79 0.23 -2.90 -31.40
#